data_AF-A0A4S3LZB8-F1
#
_entry.id   AF-A0A4S3LZB8-F1
#
_cell.length_a   1.000
_cell.length_b   1.000
_cell.length_c   1.000
_cell.angle_alpha   90.00
_cell.angle_beta   90.00
_cell.angle_gamma   90.00
#
_symmetry.space_group_name_H-M   'P 1'
#
loop_
_entity.id
_entity.type
_entity.pdbx_description
1 polymer ?
#
loop_
_entity_poly.entity_id
_entity_poly.type
_entity_poly.pdbx_seq_one_letter_code
_entity_poly.pdbx_strand_id
1 'polypeptide(L)'
;MSTFFFIVILIIVFIGIPIGAGWFIHWAIKSSGHPKAAKSITLIYGLIVLISGVFIYFEDEFFTKEDARFFVEEQGIELMDEFKVVHNESSSAIGDYYHTFTIEISGSDKRKAINEIKKSENFQSEKSSVDTLLYLSGNRYFGPKVTQNYETENAFIREFFEPSGQKGYAPTFRKIEISKSRNELTFKEINE
;
A
#
# COMPACT_ATOMS: atom_id res chain seq x y z
N MET A 1 -12.17 11.44 -23.64
CA MET A 1 -13.40 10.65 -23.42
C MET A 1 -14.40 11.54 -22.70
N SER A 2 -15.66 11.64 -23.11
CA SER A 2 -16.63 12.47 -22.38
C SER A 2 -16.92 11.84 -21.02
N THR A 3 -17.15 12.64 -19.98
CA THR A 3 -17.49 12.18 -18.62
C THR A 3 -18.66 11.19 -18.63
N PHE A 4 -19.66 11.45 -19.49
CA PHE A 4 -20.77 10.54 -19.72
C PHE A 4 -20.33 9.15 -20.18
N PHE A 5 -19.45 9.08 -21.18
CA PHE A 5 -18.97 7.80 -21.71
C PHE A 5 -18.13 7.02 -20.67
N PHE A 6 -17.34 7.72 -19.86
CA PHE A 6 -16.60 7.11 -18.76
C PHE A 6 -17.53 6.49 -17.70
N ILE A 7 -18.59 7.21 -17.30
CA ILE A 7 -19.59 6.70 -16.35
C ILE A 7 -20.29 5.46 -16.91
N VAL A 8 -20.65 5.46 -18.20
CA VAL A 8 -21.26 4.29 -18.86
C VAL A 8 -20.32 3.07 -18.81
N ILE A 9 -19.01 3.27 -19.05
CA ILE A 9 -18.03 2.18 -18.91
C ILE A 9 -17.99 1.65 -17.48
N LEU A 10 -17.93 2.52 -16.47
CA LEU A 10 -17.91 2.08 -15.07
C LEU A 10 -19.16 1.26 -14.71
N ILE A 11 -20.35 1.70 -15.15
CA ILE A 11 -21.59 0.94 -14.94
C ILE A 11 -21.51 -0.43 -15.61
N ILE A 12 -21.01 -0.51 -16.84
CA ILE A 12 -20.86 -1.80 -17.53
C ILE A 12 -19.88 -2.70 -16.76
N VAL A 13 -18.75 -2.20 -16.31
CA VAL A 13 -17.71 -3.00 -15.64
C VAL A 13 -18.17 -3.47 -14.26
N PHE A 14 -18.72 -2.59 -13.44
CA PHE A 14 -19.06 -2.91 -12.05
C PHE A 14 -20.47 -3.49 -11.85
N ILE A 15 -21.38 -3.29 -12.82
CA ILE A 15 -22.77 -3.75 -12.72
C ILE A 15 -23.11 -4.70 -13.87
N GLY A 16 -22.86 -4.27 -15.11
CA GLY A 16 -23.20 -5.05 -16.30
C GLY A 16 -22.50 -6.40 -16.39
N ILE A 17 -21.18 -6.44 -16.22
CA ILE A 17 -20.37 -7.66 -16.30
C ILE A 17 -20.76 -8.64 -15.18
N PRO A 18 -20.84 -8.25 -13.88
CA PRO A 18 -21.25 -9.17 -12.84
C PRO A 18 -22.65 -9.75 -13.04
N ILE A 19 -23.62 -8.93 -13.44
CA ILE A 19 -24.98 -9.40 -13.72
C ILE A 19 -25.00 -10.35 -14.92
N GLY A 20 -24.32 -9.97 -16.02
CA GLY A 20 -24.22 -10.78 -17.22
C GLY A 20 -23.54 -12.13 -16.97
N ALA A 21 -22.45 -12.13 -16.20
CA ALA A 21 -21.75 -13.34 -15.78
C ALA A 21 -22.64 -14.23 -14.91
N GLY A 22 -23.33 -13.66 -13.91
CA GLY A 22 -24.28 -14.41 -13.08
C GLY A 22 -25.42 -15.02 -13.91
N TRP A 23 -25.96 -14.28 -14.88
CA TRP A 23 -26.97 -14.79 -15.80
C TRP A 23 -26.44 -15.92 -16.68
N PHE A 24 -25.22 -15.77 -17.22
CA PHE A 24 -24.57 -16.79 -18.03
C PHE A 24 -24.30 -18.08 -17.25
N ILE A 25 -23.78 -17.97 -16.02
CA ILE A 25 -23.60 -19.11 -15.10
C ILE A 25 -24.92 -19.84 -14.87
N HIS A 26 -25.98 -19.09 -14.57
CA HIS A 26 -27.30 -19.66 -14.35
C HIS A 26 -27.81 -20.41 -15.59
N TRP A 27 -27.73 -19.78 -16.75
CA TRP A 27 -28.18 -20.35 -18.01
C TRP A 27 -27.40 -21.61 -18.39
N ALA A 28 -26.06 -21.58 -18.30
CA ALA A 28 -25.20 -22.71 -18.64
C ALA A 28 -25.54 -23.96 -17.82
N ILE A 29 -25.62 -23.83 -16.50
CA ILE A 29 -25.90 -24.96 -15.59
C ILE A 29 -27.32 -25.47 -15.77
N LYS A 30 -28.29 -24.56 -15.98
CA LYS A 30 -29.68 -24.94 -16.27
C LYS A 30 -29.78 -25.70 -17.59
N SER A 31 -29.06 -25.27 -18.62
CA SER A 31 -29.02 -25.92 -19.93
C SER A 31 -28.37 -27.31 -19.88
N SER A 32 -27.49 -27.57 -18.92
CA SER A 32 -26.92 -28.91 -18.65
C SER A 32 -27.88 -29.84 -17.89
N GLY A 33 -29.13 -29.43 -17.62
CA GLY A 33 -30.14 -30.27 -16.98
C GLY A 33 -30.15 -30.22 -15.45
N HIS A 34 -29.42 -29.29 -14.82
CA HIS A 34 -29.32 -29.17 -13.36
C HIS A 34 -29.92 -27.86 -12.80
N PRO A 35 -31.24 -27.65 -12.89
CA PRO A 35 -31.88 -26.38 -12.52
C PRO A 35 -31.75 -26.02 -11.02
N LYS A 36 -31.72 -27.03 -10.13
CA LYS A 36 -31.51 -26.80 -8.69
C LYS A 36 -30.07 -26.32 -8.41
N ALA A 37 -29.08 -26.94 -9.05
CA ALA A 37 -27.69 -26.54 -8.93
C ALA A 37 -27.45 -25.14 -9.52
N ALA A 38 -28.10 -24.81 -10.64
CA ALA A 38 -28.02 -23.49 -11.26
C ALA A 38 -28.41 -22.38 -10.26
N LYS A 39 -29.48 -22.57 -9.49
CA LYS A 39 -29.90 -21.61 -8.46
C LYS A 39 -28.87 -21.47 -7.34
N SER A 40 -28.41 -22.58 -6.77
CA SER A 40 -27.44 -22.55 -5.66
C SER A 40 -26.10 -21.94 -6.07
N ILE A 41 -25.58 -22.31 -7.25
CA ILE A 41 -24.29 -21.80 -7.74
C ILE A 41 -24.37 -20.31 -8.08
N THR A 42 -25.47 -19.85 -8.69
CA THR A 42 -25.67 -18.42 -8.96
C THR A 42 -25.77 -17.61 -7.66
N LEU A 43 -26.41 -18.16 -6.62
CA LEU A 43 -26.47 -17.52 -5.30
C LEU A 43 -25.08 -17.41 -4.66
N ILE A 44 -24.29 -18.48 -4.71
CA ILE A 44 -22.90 -18.48 -4.22
C ILE A 44 -22.06 -17.45 -4.97
N TYR A 45 -22.20 -17.39 -6.30
CA TYR A 45 -21.54 -16.36 -7.11
C TYR A 45 -21.91 -14.95 -6.66
N GLY A 46 -23.20 -14.67 -6.48
CA GLY A 46 -23.67 -13.37 -6.00
C GLY A 46 -23.10 -13.02 -4.62
N LEU A 47 -23.00 -14.00 -3.73
CA LEU A 47 -22.38 -13.82 -2.41
C LEU A 47 -20.89 -13.51 -2.52
N ILE A 48 -20.15 -14.19 -3.40
CA ILE A 48 -18.74 -13.92 -3.65
C ILE A 48 -18.55 -12.48 -4.17
N VAL A 49 -19.33 -12.06 -5.18
CA VAL A 49 -19.26 -10.69 -5.71
C VAL A 49 -19.52 -9.66 -4.63
N LEU A 50 -20.53 -9.88 -3.79
CA LEU A 50 -20.86 -8.99 -2.68
C LEU A 50 -19.73 -8.93 -1.66
N ILE A 51 -19.18 -10.08 -1.26
CA ILE A 51 -18.06 -10.17 -0.32
C ILE A 51 -16.84 -9.43 -0.90
N SER A 52 -16.49 -9.65 -2.17
CA SER A 52 -15.40 -8.93 -2.83
C SER A 52 -15.60 -7.42 -2.80
N GLY A 53 -16.83 -6.93 -3.03
CA GLY A 53 -17.14 -5.51 -2.94
C GLY A 53 -16.93 -4.94 -1.53
N VAL A 54 -17.30 -5.71 -0.49
CA VAL A 54 -17.03 -5.34 0.91
C VAL A 54 -15.53 -5.27 1.19
N PHE A 55 -14.76 -6.28 0.74
CA PHE A 55 -13.31 -6.30 0.94
C PHE A 55 -12.61 -5.11 0.26
N ILE A 56 -13.00 -4.76 -0.96
CA ILE A 56 -12.43 -3.61 -1.68
C ILE A 56 -12.80 -2.29 -0.97
N TYR A 57 -14.05 -2.15 -0.52
CA TYR A 57 -14.50 -0.89 0.09
C TYR A 57 -13.92 -0.67 1.50
N PHE A 58 -13.72 -1.74 2.26
CA PHE A 58 -13.21 -1.69 3.64
C PHE A 58 -11.75 -2.17 3.75
N GLU A 59 -10.98 -2.13 2.65
CA GLU A 59 -9.59 -2.62 2.60
C GLU A 59 -8.74 -2.05 3.74
N ASP A 60 -8.83 -0.73 3.98
CA ASP A 60 -8.07 -0.06 5.03
C ASP A 60 -8.42 -0.49 6.45
N GLU A 61 -9.66 -0.93 6.68
CA GLU A 61 -10.13 -1.42 7.99
C GLU A 61 -9.64 -2.85 8.28
N PHE A 62 -9.26 -3.59 7.25
CA PHE A 62 -8.68 -4.93 7.39
C PHE A 62 -7.17 -4.89 7.67
N PHE A 63 -6.53 -3.72 7.65
CA PHE A 63 -5.11 -3.57 7.94
C PHE A 63 -4.78 -3.91 9.40
N THR A 64 -3.83 -4.82 9.59
CA THR A 64 -3.50 -5.38 10.91
C THR A 64 -2.17 -4.87 11.45
N LYS A 65 -1.90 -5.18 12.73
CA LYS A 65 -0.58 -4.93 13.33
C LYS A 65 0.52 -5.73 12.63
N GLU A 66 0.23 -6.96 12.20
CA GLU A 66 1.23 -7.80 11.53
C GLU A 66 1.62 -7.22 10.16
N ASP A 67 0.65 -6.63 9.44
CA ASP A 67 0.93 -5.93 8.18
C ASP A 67 1.84 -4.71 8.43
N ALA A 68 1.50 -3.88 9.42
CA ALA A 68 2.34 -2.74 9.80
C ALA A 68 3.75 -3.15 10.22
N ARG A 69 3.87 -4.23 11.00
CA ARG A 69 5.14 -4.81 11.43
C ARG A 69 5.97 -5.24 10.23
N PHE A 70 5.37 -5.99 9.30
CA PHE A 70 6.03 -6.46 8.08
C PHE A 70 6.64 -5.29 7.29
N PHE A 71 5.86 -4.23 7.02
CA PHE A 71 6.35 -3.06 6.28
C PHE A 71 7.48 -2.30 6.99
N VAL A 72 7.41 -2.19 8.32
CA VAL A 72 8.43 -1.50 9.12
C VAL A 72 9.73 -2.33 9.18
N GLU A 73 9.61 -3.66 9.35
CA GLU A 73 10.74 -4.58 9.41
C GLU A 73 11.43 -4.75 8.05
N GLU A 74 10.70 -4.72 6.93
CA GLU A 74 11.29 -4.70 5.58
C GLU A 74 12.24 -3.50 5.35
N GLN A 75 12.05 -2.41 6.10
CA GLN A 75 12.93 -1.23 6.07
C GLN A 75 14.07 -1.31 7.09
N GLY A 76 14.27 -2.48 7.72
CA GLY A 76 15.34 -2.73 8.69
C GLY A 76 15.12 -2.02 10.03
N ILE A 77 13.87 -1.85 10.45
CA ILE A 77 13.49 -1.33 11.76
C ILE A 77 12.68 -2.43 12.47
N GLU A 78 13.23 -2.99 13.54
CA GLU A 78 12.53 -4.02 14.32
C GLU A 78 11.70 -3.40 15.46
N LEU A 79 10.47 -3.86 15.60
CA LEU A 79 9.56 -3.48 16.69
C LEU A 79 9.47 -4.67 17.66
N MET A 80 9.93 -4.54 18.90
CA MET A 80 9.93 -5.68 19.84
C MET A 80 8.76 -5.65 20.82
N ASP A 81 8.23 -4.45 21.05
CA ASP A 81 7.13 -4.23 21.98
C ASP A 81 5.78 -4.17 21.25
N GLU A 82 4.69 -4.22 22.01
CA GLU A 82 3.34 -3.98 21.48
C GLU A 82 3.22 -2.53 20.98
N PHE A 83 2.57 -2.37 19.84
CA PHE A 83 2.24 -1.06 19.25
C PHE A 83 0.77 -1.01 18.85
N LYS A 84 0.29 0.19 18.49
CA LYS A 84 -1.07 0.41 18.03
C LYS A 84 -1.06 1.08 16.66
N VAL A 85 -1.87 0.58 15.74
CA VAL A 85 -2.18 1.31 14.49
C VAL A 85 -3.12 2.47 14.84
N VAL A 86 -2.66 3.70 14.56
CA VAL A 86 -3.37 4.95 14.83
C VAL A 86 -4.11 5.42 13.58
N HIS A 87 -3.48 5.26 12.43
CA HIS A 87 -4.00 5.66 11.12
C HIS A 87 -3.52 4.67 10.06
N ASN A 88 -4.38 4.37 9.09
CA ASN A 88 -4.04 3.62 7.88
C ASN A 88 -4.90 4.16 6.73
N GLU A 89 -4.28 4.43 5.60
CA GLU A 89 -4.95 4.84 4.38
C GLU A 89 -4.20 4.28 3.17
N SER A 90 -4.94 3.73 2.23
CA SER A 90 -4.40 3.29 0.95
C SER A 90 -5.24 3.84 -0.20
N SER A 91 -4.58 4.09 -1.32
CA SER A 91 -5.25 4.45 -2.56
C SER A 91 -4.49 3.88 -3.75
N SER A 92 -5.25 3.34 -4.69
CA SER A 92 -4.71 2.73 -5.90
C SER A 92 -5.37 3.37 -7.12
N ALA A 93 -4.55 3.77 -8.08
CA ALA A 93 -4.98 4.15 -9.42
C ALA A 93 -4.24 3.32 -10.47
N ILE A 94 -4.62 3.43 -11.74
CA ILE A 94 -3.92 2.71 -12.81
C ILE A 94 -2.50 3.27 -12.93
N GLY A 95 -1.52 2.50 -12.45
CA GLY A 95 -0.10 2.85 -12.50
C GLY A 95 0.44 3.47 -11.21
N ASP A 96 -0.44 3.90 -10.30
CA ASP A 96 -0.05 4.59 -9.08
C ASP A 96 -0.57 3.87 -7.84
N TYR A 97 0.26 3.77 -6.81
CA TYR A 97 -0.12 3.21 -5.51
C TYR A 97 0.41 4.10 -4.40
N TYR A 98 -0.45 4.41 -3.43
CA TYR A 98 -0.10 5.14 -2.22
C TYR A 98 -0.60 4.38 -1.02
N HIS A 99 0.26 4.13 -0.05
CA HIS A 99 -0.12 3.53 1.23
C HIS A 99 0.61 4.24 2.35
N THR A 100 -0.15 4.75 3.32
CA THR A 100 0.39 5.46 4.48
C THR A 100 -0.26 4.92 5.74
N PHE A 101 0.56 4.61 6.74
CA PHE A 101 0.05 4.28 8.07
C PHE A 101 0.92 4.89 9.15
N THR A 102 0.29 5.14 10.30
CA THR A 102 0.97 5.62 11.51
C THR A 102 0.72 4.64 12.64
N ILE A 103 1.79 4.21 13.29
CA ILE A 103 1.76 3.40 14.49
C ILE A 103 2.28 4.19 15.70
N GLU A 104 1.65 3.98 16.85
CA GLU A 104 2.16 4.41 18.15
C GLU A 104 3.00 3.28 18.73
N ILE A 105 4.31 3.52 18.85
CA ILE A 105 5.32 2.54 19.30
C ILE A 105 5.75 2.81 20.74
N SER A 106 6.43 1.84 21.36
CA SER A 106 7.00 2.07 22.69
C SER A 106 8.15 3.08 22.65
N GLY A 107 8.42 3.73 23.79
CA GLY A 107 9.61 4.58 23.91
C GLY A 107 10.94 3.81 23.76
N SER A 108 10.93 2.50 24.04
CA SER A 108 12.09 1.62 23.86
C SER A 108 12.36 1.40 22.37
N ASP A 109 11.35 0.99 21.62
CA ASP A 109 11.45 0.76 20.18
C ASP A 109 11.74 2.04 19.42
N LYS A 110 11.14 3.18 19.82
CA LYS A 110 11.50 4.49 19.29
C LYS A 110 13.01 4.76 19.41
N ARG A 111 13.59 4.54 20.60
CA ARG A 111 15.03 4.77 20.80
C ARG A 111 15.89 3.82 19.96
N LYS A 112 15.50 2.54 19.87
CA LYS A 112 16.20 1.55 19.03
C LYS A 112 16.15 1.96 17.56
N ALA A 113 14.96 2.25 17.05
CA ALA A 113 14.74 2.63 15.66
C ALA A 113 15.51 3.92 15.29
N ILE A 114 15.48 4.95 16.14
CA ILE A 114 16.30 6.16 15.95
C ILE A 114 17.79 5.83 15.92
N ASN A 115 18.24 4.95 16.82
CA ASN A 115 19.63 4.55 16.88
C ASN A 115 20.07 3.76 15.63
N GLU A 116 19.21 2.91 15.07
CA GLU A 116 19.45 2.24 13.79
C GLU A 116 19.60 3.23 12.62
N ILE A 117 18.74 4.25 12.56
CA ILE A 117 18.86 5.32 11.54
C ILE A 117 20.18 6.09 11.73
N LYS A 118 20.51 6.51 12.97
CA LYS A 118 21.72 7.29 13.28
C LYS A 118 23.02 6.55 13.04
N LYS A 119 23.04 5.23 13.24
CA LYS A 119 24.21 4.38 13.04
C LYS A 119 24.45 4.00 11.57
N SER A 120 23.47 4.27 10.70
CA SER A 120 23.62 3.99 9.28
C SER A 120 24.76 4.83 8.68
N GLU A 121 25.62 4.23 7.86
CA GLU A 121 26.84 4.88 7.34
C GLU A 121 26.57 6.18 6.56
N ASN A 122 25.39 6.28 5.95
CA ASN A 122 24.93 7.40 5.15
C ASN A 122 24.04 8.39 5.92
N PHE A 123 24.05 8.37 7.26
CA PHE A 123 23.22 9.26 8.07
C PHE A 123 23.63 10.73 7.94
N GLN A 124 22.66 11.60 7.66
CA GLN A 124 22.85 13.05 7.54
C GLN A 124 22.13 13.79 8.67
N SER A 125 22.88 14.55 9.47
CA SER A 125 22.29 15.43 10.49
C SER A 125 21.60 16.64 9.87
N GLU A 126 20.66 17.25 10.60
CA GLU A 126 19.83 18.43 10.23
C GLU A 126 20.55 19.61 9.56
N LYS A 127 21.90 19.71 9.67
CA LYS A 127 22.72 20.76 9.06
C LYS A 127 23.32 20.40 7.70
N SER A 128 23.20 19.15 7.28
CA SER A 128 23.63 18.70 5.95
C SER A 128 22.46 18.91 5.00
N SER A 129 22.70 19.57 3.86
CA SER A 129 21.72 19.62 2.79
C SER A 129 21.33 18.19 2.45
N VAL A 130 20.11 17.79 2.80
CA VAL A 130 19.55 16.51 2.35
C VAL A 130 19.57 16.61 0.85
N ASP A 131 20.39 15.78 0.20
CA ASP A 131 20.45 15.69 -1.26
C ASP A 131 19.03 15.41 -1.70
N THR A 132 18.36 16.48 -2.12
CA THR A 132 16.94 16.46 -2.29
C THR A 132 16.77 15.66 -3.57
N LEU A 133 15.93 14.64 -3.51
CA LEU A 133 15.43 13.93 -4.67
C LEU A 133 16.35 12.85 -5.29
N LEU A 134 16.52 11.69 -4.62
CA LEU A 134 16.90 10.42 -5.28
C LEU A 134 16.05 10.15 -6.55
N TYR A 135 14.81 10.63 -6.54
CA TYR A 135 13.83 10.55 -7.63
C TYR A 135 14.07 11.50 -8.82
N LEU A 136 14.95 12.50 -8.70
CA LEU A 136 15.33 13.37 -9.83
C LEU A 136 16.50 12.83 -10.66
N SER A 137 17.05 11.67 -10.30
CA SER A 137 18.03 11.02 -11.16
C SER A 137 17.39 10.69 -12.51
N GLY A 138 18.06 11.06 -13.61
CA GLY A 138 17.49 10.98 -14.97
C GLY A 138 17.11 9.57 -15.45
N ASN A 139 17.39 8.53 -14.66
CA ASN A 139 17.02 7.15 -14.94
C ASN A 139 16.42 6.45 -13.70
N ARG A 140 15.20 6.83 -13.32
CA ARG A 140 14.45 6.21 -12.20
C ARG A 140 14.09 4.72 -12.40
N TYR A 141 14.26 4.17 -13.60
CA TYR A 141 13.87 2.79 -13.94
C TYR A 141 14.99 1.78 -13.71
N PHE A 142 16.26 2.19 -13.74
CA PHE A 142 17.41 1.29 -13.65
C PHE A 142 18.47 1.84 -12.69
N GLY A 143 18.98 0.98 -11.81
CA GLY A 143 20.01 1.34 -10.85
C GLY A 143 20.01 0.41 -9.63
N PRO A 144 20.94 0.62 -8.69
CA PRO A 144 20.88 -0.06 -7.40
C PRO A 144 19.71 0.47 -6.55
N LYS A 145 19.26 -0.35 -5.61
CA LYS A 145 18.42 0.13 -4.50
C LYS A 145 19.23 1.15 -3.69
N VAL A 146 18.58 2.24 -3.28
CA VAL A 146 19.24 3.29 -2.50
C VAL A 146 18.45 3.54 -1.23
N THR A 147 19.17 3.66 -0.12
CA THR A 147 18.62 4.10 1.16
C THR A 147 19.23 5.46 1.49
N GLN A 148 18.47 6.34 2.13
CA GLN A 148 18.95 7.59 2.71
C GLN A 148 18.46 7.70 4.14
N ASN A 149 19.34 8.10 5.05
CA ASN A 149 19.02 8.25 6.47
C ASN A 149 19.33 9.68 6.88
N TYR A 150 18.40 10.39 7.49
CA TYR A 150 18.63 11.77 7.87
C TYR A 150 17.75 12.24 9.03
N GLU A 151 18.13 13.37 9.62
CA GLU A 151 17.38 14.04 10.67
C GLU A 151 16.83 15.37 10.15
N THR A 152 15.57 15.64 10.45
CA THR A 152 14.91 16.94 10.26
C THR A 152 14.64 17.58 11.63
N GLU A 153 14.13 18.80 11.67
CA GLU A 153 13.72 19.45 12.93
C GLU A 153 12.80 18.55 13.77
N ASN A 154 11.86 17.84 13.13
CA ASN A 154 10.76 17.14 13.81
C ASN A 154 10.86 15.62 13.81
N ALA A 155 11.72 15.02 12.99
CA ALA A 155 11.75 13.56 12.84
C ALA A 155 13.12 12.99 12.43
N PHE A 156 13.30 11.70 12.69
CA PHE A 156 14.34 10.86 12.08
C PHE A 156 13.74 10.08 10.91
N ILE A 157 14.38 10.15 9.75
CA ILE A 157 13.83 9.63 8.50
C ILE A 157 14.76 8.60 7.90
N ARG A 158 14.18 7.50 7.43
CA ARG A 158 14.79 6.54 6.52
C ARG A 158 13.94 6.50 5.26
N GLU A 159 14.56 6.82 4.12
CA GLU A 159 13.97 6.70 2.80
C GLU A 159 14.63 5.55 2.05
N PHE A 160 13.84 4.88 1.23
CA PHE A 160 14.25 3.77 0.41
C PHE A 160 13.68 3.96 -0.99
N PHE A 161 14.52 3.74 -1.99
CA PHE A 161 14.19 3.81 -3.39
C PHE A 161 14.62 2.53 -4.10
N GLU A 162 13.68 1.90 -4.78
CA GLU A 162 13.89 0.72 -5.59
C GLU A 162 13.46 0.97 -7.04
N PRO A 163 14.41 1.03 -7.99
CA PRO A 163 14.10 1.09 -9.40
C PRO A 163 13.29 -0.13 -9.86
N SER A 164 12.32 0.07 -10.76
CA SER A 164 11.45 -1.01 -11.25
C SER A 164 12.14 -2.04 -12.14
N GLY A 165 13.34 -1.75 -12.64
CA GLY A 165 14.10 -2.60 -13.56
C GLY A 165 13.52 -2.64 -14.98
N GLN A 166 12.43 -1.91 -15.25
CA GLN A 166 11.80 -1.86 -16.56
C GLN A 166 11.29 -0.46 -16.89
N LYS A 167 11.64 0.03 -18.09
CA LYS A 167 11.17 1.33 -18.57
C LYS A 167 9.65 1.34 -18.67
N GLY A 168 9.03 2.35 -18.06
CA GLY A 168 7.57 2.53 -18.04
C GLY A 168 6.86 1.85 -16.87
N TYR A 169 7.58 1.19 -15.97
CA TYR A 169 7.04 0.67 -14.71
C TYR A 169 7.42 1.59 -13.56
N ALA A 170 6.47 1.89 -12.69
CA ALA A 170 6.66 2.72 -11.51
C ALA A 170 7.72 2.10 -10.57
N PRO A 171 8.82 2.80 -10.22
CA PRO A 171 9.67 2.42 -9.10
C PRO A 171 8.93 2.50 -7.76
N THR A 172 9.52 1.85 -6.75
CA THR A 172 8.99 1.86 -5.38
C THR A 172 9.75 2.82 -4.50
N PHE A 173 9.02 3.68 -3.82
CA PHE A 173 9.52 4.58 -2.78
C PHE A 173 8.90 4.20 -1.46
N ARG A 174 9.74 4.05 -0.43
CA ARG A 174 9.30 3.82 0.94
C ARG A 174 9.95 4.83 1.85
N LYS A 175 9.23 5.27 2.86
CA LYS A 175 9.70 6.22 3.87
C LYS A 175 9.20 5.82 5.23
N ILE A 176 10.12 5.72 6.19
CA ILE A 176 9.83 5.68 7.61
C ILE A 176 10.20 7.03 8.22
N GLU A 177 9.28 7.59 8.99
CA GLU A 177 9.44 8.82 9.73
C GLU A 177 9.14 8.58 11.22
N ILE A 178 10.14 8.76 12.08
CA ILE A 178 10.02 8.60 13.53
C ILE A 178 9.95 9.98 14.17
N SER A 179 8.82 10.31 14.79
CA SER A 179 8.60 11.60 15.42
C SER A 179 9.56 11.84 16.60
N LYS A 180 10.16 13.03 16.68
CA LYS A 180 10.94 13.45 17.86
C LYS A 180 10.05 13.71 19.06
N SER A 181 8.90 14.36 18.85
CA SER A 181 7.98 14.79 19.92
C SER A 181 7.02 13.69 20.40
N ARG A 182 6.61 12.78 19.51
CA ARG A 182 5.64 11.72 19.82
C ARG A 182 6.26 10.34 19.72
N ASN A 183 5.66 9.34 20.34
CA ASN A 183 6.06 7.94 20.18
C ASN A 183 5.39 7.33 18.95
N GLU A 184 5.54 7.99 17.81
CA GLU A 184 4.89 7.61 16.56
C GLU A 184 5.93 7.34 15.48
N LEU A 185 5.64 6.31 14.68
CA LEU A 185 6.34 5.99 13.45
C LEU A 185 5.32 6.03 12.32
N THR A 186 5.60 6.80 11.28
CA THR A 186 4.79 6.87 10.06
C THR A 186 5.52 6.20 8.92
N PHE A 187 4.84 5.28 8.25
CA PHE A 187 5.30 4.64 7.03
C PHE A 187 4.56 5.22 5.83
N LYS A 188 5.26 5.39 4.71
CA LYS A 188 4.69 5.78 3.42
C LYS A 188 5.30 4.93 2.32
N GLU A 189 4.48 4.34 1.48
CA GLU A 189 4.86 3.73 0.21
C GLU A 189 4.19 4.46 -0.95
N ILE A 190 4.98 4.72 -2.00
CA ILE A 190 4.54 5.33 -3.25
C ILE A 190 5.14 4.53 -4.40
N ASN A 191 4.28 4.10 -5.33
CA ASN A 191 4.68 3.63 -6.64
C ASN A 191 4.15 4.63 -7.67
N GLU A 192 5.05 5.36 -8.35
CA GLU A 192 4.77 6.35 -9.42
C GLU A 192 5.94 6.36 -10.41
#